data_AF-A0A8T0BUZ5-F1
#
_entry.id   AF-A0A8T0BUZ5-F1
#
_cell.length_a   1.000
_cell.length_b   1.000
_cell.length_c   1.000
_cell.angle_alpha   90.00
_cell.angle_beta   90.00
_cell.angle_gamma   90.00
#
_symmetry.space_group_name_H-M   'P 1'
#
loop_
_entity.id
_entity.type
_entity.pdbx_description
1 polymer ?
#
loop_
_entity_poly.entity_id
_entity_poly.type
_entity_poly.pdbx_seq_one_letter_code
_entity_poly.pdbx_strand_id
1 'polypeptide(L)'
;MNMNLEIRISLFLLVCGLSSTLAQTNITCESKTKTTCEECLTNTSCLWCISSKSCMTYPYSTILPSNSLCPLNDARWGQCTINFQTLIITLSVLGVIIIIAFFICLFSCCKCENCGNSIKENKMQRKAEKRTSAQEQRRADMMARHDEIRQKYGLSRGSAYAKFDNPA
;
A
#
# COMPACT_ATOMS: atom_id res chain seq x y z
N MET A 1 10.37 -5.08 8.81
CA MET A 1 9.71 -3.94 9.50
C MET A 1 8.47 -3.38 8.75
N ASN A 2 8.01 -3.98 7.64
CA ASN A 2 6.85 -3.47 6.87
C ASN A 2 5.46 -3.85 7.39
N MET A 3 5.33 -4.86 8.27
CA MET A 3 4.01 -5.26 8.80
C MET A 3 3.35 -4.17 9.66
N ASN A 4 4.14 -3.31 10.30
CA ASN A 4 3.61 -2.21 11.12
C ASN A 4 3.01 -1.08 10.29
N LEU A 5 3.41 -0.91 9.03
CA LEU A 5 2.90 0.15 8.15
C LEU A 5 1.54 -0.26 7.55
N GLU A 6 1.42 -1.49 7.07
CA GLU A 6 0.16 -2.07 6.58
C GLU A 6 -0.91 -2.13 7.69
N ILE A 7 -0.53 -2.53 8.92
CA ILE A 7 -1.44 -2.52 10.07
C ILE A 7 -1.86 -1.10 10.43
N ARG A 8 -0.96 -0.11 10.34
CA ARG A 8 -1.30 1.30 10.58
C ARG A 8 -2.23 1.85 9.51
N ILE A 9 -2.04 1.51 8.24
CA ILE A 9 -2.92 1.92 7.14
C ILE A 9 -4.30 1.28 7.31
N SER A 10 -4.35 -0.01 7.61
CA SER A 10 -5.61 -0.73 7.83
C SER A 10 -6.36 -0.21 9.06
N LEU A 11 -5.64 0.13 10.15
CA LEU A 11 -6.21 0.75 11.34
C LEU A 11 -6.69 2.18 11.05
N PHE A 12 -5.95 2.95 10.25
CA PHE A 12 -6.34 4.30 9.85
C PHE A 12 -7.59 4.31 8.99
N LEU A 13 -7.70 3.37 8.03
CA LEU A 13 -8.91 3.18 7.21
C LEU A 13 -10.12 2.75 8.05
N LEU A 14 -9.90 1.90 9.06
CA LEU A 14 -10.96 1.44 9.96
C LEU A 14 -11.43 2.56 10.91
N VAL A 15 -10.51 3.41 11.39
CA VAL A 15 -10.81 4.60 12.21
C VAL A 15 -11.49 5.71 11.38
N CYS A 16 -11.04 5.97 10.16
CA CYS A 16 -11.71 6.90 9.23
C CYS A 16 -13.10 6.37 8.81
N GLY A 17 -13.26 5.06 8.63
CA GLY A 17 -14.55 4.43 8.33
C GLY A 17 -15.56 4.58 9.47
N LEU A 18 -15.12 4.46 10.73
CA LEU A 18 -15.95 4.68 11.91
C LEU A 18 -16.34 6.15 12.14
N SER A 19 -15.57 7.10 11.60
CA SER A 19 -15.83 8.55 11.77
C SER A 19 -16.96 9.07 10.89
N SER A 20 -17.51 8.27 9.98
CA SER A 20 -18.61 8.67 9.09
C SER A 20 -20.00 8.50 9.71
N THR A 21 -20.11 8.30 11.03
CA THR A 21 -21.39 8.37 11.73
C THR A 21 -21.95 9.78 11.58
N LEU A 22 -23.02 9.88 10.77
CA LEU A 22 -23.85 11.06 10.55
C LEU A 22 -23.91 11.95 11.80
N ALA A 23 -23.29 13.12 11.72
CA ALA A 23 -23.54 14.20 12.66
C ALA A 23 -24.92 14.78 12.35
N GLN A 24 -25.97 14.09 12.79
CA GLN A 24 -27.34 14.59 12.72
C GLN A 24 -27.50 15.61 13.85
N THR A 25 -27.07 16.83 13.56
CA THR A 25 -27.32 17.97 14.42
C THR A 25 -28.67 18.56 14.02
N ASN A 26 -29.60 18.64 14.97
CA ASN A 26 -30.86 19.36 14.81
C ASN A 26 -30.57 20.87 14.72
N ILE A 27 -29.92 21.30 13.63
CA ILE A 27 -29.65 22.70 13.32
C ILE A 27 -30.67 23.15 12.29
N THR A 28 -31.46 24.16 12.63
CA THR A 28 -32.46 24.75 11.74
C THR A 28 -31.84 25.89 10.93
N CYS A 29 -31.23 25.56 9.79
CA CYS A 29 -30.60 26.53 8.88
C CYS A 29 -31.62 27.45 8.19
N GLU A 30 -32.90 27.05 8.17
CA GLU A 30 -34.01 27.79 7.55
C GLU A 30 -34.24 29.18 8.17
N SER A 31 -33.80 29.39 9.41
CA SER A 31 -33.83 30.71 10.08
C SER A 31 -32.99 31.78 9.38
N LYS A 32 -32.03 31.36 8.52
CA LYS A 32 -31.15 32.23 7.73
C LYS A 32 -31.58 32.35 6.27
N THR A 33 -32.84 32.04 5.96
CA THR A 33 -33.38 32.23 4.61
C THR A 33 -33.38 33.73 4.26
N LYS A 34 -32.88 34.09 3.06
CA LYS A 34 -32.64 35.47 2.56
C LYS A 34 -31.36 36.19 3.07
N THR A 35 -30.42 35.51 3.70
CA THR A 35 -29.11 36.11 4.06
C THR A 35 -28.09 35.98 2.93
N THR A 36 -26.83 36.33 3.18
CA THR A 36 -25.73 36.02 2.25
C THR A 36 -25.29 34.56 2.40
N CYS A 37 -24.67 34.02 1.35
CA CYS A 37 -24.15 32.66 1.37
C CYS A 37 -23.19 32.41 2.54
N GLU A 38 -22.32 33.38 2.86
CA GLU A 38 -21.33 33.26 3.94
C GLU A 38 -21.99 33.10 5.31
N GLU A 39 -23.10 33.80 5.55
CA GLU A 39 -23.83 33.71 6.82
C GLU A 39 -24.56 32.37 6.95
N CYS A 40 -25.11 31.85 5.84
CA CYS A 40 -25.74 30.52 5.80
C CYS A 40 -24.73 29.39 6.02
N LEU A 41 -23.55 29.47 5.39
CA LEU A 41 -22.52 28.42 5.43
C LEU A 41 -21.58 28.52 6.64
N THR A 42 -21.96 29.29 7.66
CA THR A 42 -21.28 29.27 8.97
C THR A 42 -21.22 27.86 9.57
N ASN A 43 -22.23 27.04 9.29
CA ASN A 43 -22.28 25.64 9.68
C ASN A 43 -22.19 24.72 8.46
N THR A 44 -21.39 23.67 8.56
CA THR A 44 -21.24 22.64 7.52
C THR A 44 -22.47 21.74 7.36
N SER A 45 -23.44 21.85 8.27
CA SER A 45 -24.75 21.18 8.18
C SER A 45 -25.78 22.01 7.41
N CYS A 46 -25.41 23.16 6.86
CA CYS A 46 -26.29 24.01 6.04
C CYS A 46 -25.88 23.99 4.56
N LEU A 47 -26.86 24.15 3.69
CA LEU A 47 -26.72 24.28 2.24
C LEU A 47 -27.35 25.59 1.78
N TRP A 48 -26.65 26.33 0.93
CA TRP A 48 -27.14 27.55 0.32
C TRP A 48 -27.50 27.32 -1.15
N CYS A 49 -28.66 27.82 -1.58
CA CYS A 49 -29.06 27.81 -2.99
C CYS A 49 -29.05 29.22 -3.57
N ILE A 50 -28.32 29.43 -4.65
CA ILE A 50 -28.24 30.74 -5.31
C ILE A 50 -29.54 31.10 -6.03
N SER A 51 -30.17 30.14 -6.72
CA SER A 51 -31.37 30.36 -7.52
C SER A 51 -32.56 30.89 -6.68
N SER A 52 -32.83 30.24 -5.55
CA SER A 52 -33.93 30.60 -4.63
C SER A 52 -33.51 31.55 -3.50
N LYS A 53 -32.21 31.83 -3.34
CA LYS A 53 -31.63 32.60 -2.21
C LYS A 53 -32.10 32.09 -0.83
N SER A 54 -32.13 30.77 -0.68
CA SER A 54 -32.58 30.11 0.55
C SER A 54 -31.48 29.28 1.20
N CYS A 55 -31.47 29.27 2.54
CA CYS A 55 -30.60 28.45 3.37
C CYS A 55 -31.41 27.27 3.90
N MET A 56 -30.92 26.04 3.74
CA MET A 56 -31.61 24.82 4.16
C MET A 56 -30.68 23.88 4.90
N THR A 57 -31.21 23.06 5.79
CA THR A 57 -30.41 22.07 6.54
C THR A 57 -30.08 20.89 5.63
N TYR A 58 -28.83 20.43 5.66
CA TYR A 58 -28.32 19.33 4.86
C TYR A 58 -27.70 18.26 5.77
N PRO A 59 -28.04 16.96 5.62
CA PRO A 59 -29.01 16.39 4.68
C PRO A 59 -30.45 16.41 5.24
N TYR A 60 -31.39 17.00 4.50
CA TYR A 60 -32.80 17.08 4.91
C TYR A 60 -33.56 15.75 4.72
N SER A 61 -33.13 14.93 3.74
CA SER A 61 -33.79 13.64 3.41
C SER A 61 -33.00 12.78 2.43
N THR A 62 -32.20 13.39 1.56
CA THR A 62 -31.41 12.73 0.52
C THR A 62 -30.01 13.34 0.44
N ILE A 63 -29.01 12.53 0.07
CA ILE A 63 -27.60 12.96 0.00
C ILE A 63 -27.39 13.97 -1.13
N LEU A 64 -28.21 13.96 -2.18
CA LEU A 64 -28.18 14.97 -3.23
C LEU A 64 -29.54 15.67 -3.29
N PRO A 65 -29.59 17.01 -3.18
CA PRO A 65 -30.83 17.75 -3.36
C PRO A 65 -31.35 17.51 -4.78
N SER A 66 -32.67 17.38 -4.92
CA SER A 66 -33.28 17.24 -6.24
C SER A 66 -33.08 18.53 -7.07
N ASN A 67 -32.87 18.38 -8.37
CA ASN A 67 -32.67 19.54 -9.28
C ASN A 67 -33.83 20.53 -9.25
N SER A 68 -35.05 20.09 -8.90
CA SER A 68 -36.22 20.95 -8.76
C SER A 68 -36.16 21.85 -7.53
N LEU A 69 -35.47 21.44 -6.46
CA LEU A 69 -35.30 22.25 -5.25
C LEU A 69 -34.12 23.21 -5.41
N CYS A 70 -32.98 22.70 -5.86
CA CYS A 70 -31.83 23.53 -6.19
C CYS A 70 -30.98 22.84 -7.27
N PRO A 71 -30.68 23.52 -8.39
CA PRO A 71 -29.72 23.01 -9.36
C PRO A 71 -28.36 22.78 -8.70
N LEU A 72 -27.72 21.65 -9.00
CA LEU A 72 -26.43 21.28 -8.39
C LEU A 72 -25.30 22.30 -8.65
N ASN A 73 -25.40 23.04 -9.76
CA ASN A 73 -24.51 24.15 -10.11
C ASN A 73 -24.68 25.38 -9.23
N ASP A 74 -25.87 25.60 -8.69
CA ASP A 74 -26.24 26.76 -7.87
C ASP A 74 -26.21 26.47 -6.37
N ALA A 75 -26.15 25.18 -6.02
CA ALA A 75 -25.95 24.72 -4.66
C ALA A 75 -24.52 25.03 -4.18
N ARG A 76 -24.39 25.50 -2.94
CA ARG A 76 -23.14 25.78 -2.24
C ARG A 76 -23.14 25.07 -0.89
N TRP A 77 -22.06 24.38 -0.59
CA TRP A 77 -21.88 23.63 0.65
C TRP A 77 -20.49 23.87 1.21
N GLY A 78 -20.40 24.31 2.46
CA GLY A 78 -19.15 24.66 3.15
C GLY A 78 -18.41 25.90 2.62
N GLN A 79 -18.46 26.17 1.30
CA GLN A 79 -17.84 27.33 0.67
C GLN A 79 -18.77 27.96 -0.39
N CYS A 80 -18.72 29.29 -0.50
CA CYS A 80 -19.60 30.06 -1.38
C CYS A 80 -19.07 30.26 -2.81
N THR A 81 -17.75 30.17 -2.99
CA THR A 81 -17.08 30.39 -4.27
C THR A 81 -17.19 29.19 -5.20
N ILE A 82 -17.22 27.98 -4.63
CA ILE A 82 -17.22 26.73 -5.37
C ILE A 82 -18.60 26.05 -5.35
N ASN A 83 -19.03 25.53 -6.50
CA ASN A 83 -20.28 24.82 -6.63
C ASN A 83 -20.21 23.47 -5.89
N PHE A 84 -21.34 22.99 -5.39
CA PHE A 84 -21.42 21.67 -4.78
C PHE A 84 -21.08 20.55 -5.78
N GLN A 85 -21.48 20.71 -7.05
CA GLN A 85 -21.07 19.80 -8.13
C GLN A 85 -19.54 19.69 -8.27
N THR A 86 -18.83 20.82 -8.22
CA THR A 86 -17.36 20.83 -8.32
C THR A 86 -16.73 20.06 -7.18
N LEU A 87 -17.23 20.25 -5.96
CA LEU A 87 -16.75 19.54 -4.78
C LEU A 87 -16.94 18.01 -4.88
N ILE A 88 -18.08 17.56 -5.40
CA ILE A 88 -18.33 16.12 -5.61
C ILE A 88 -17.36 15.54 -6.63
N ILE A 89 -17.15 16.25 -7.74
CA ILE A 89 -16.21 15.82 -8.80
C ILE A 89 -14.79 15.72 -8.25
N THR A 90 -14.31 16.72 -7.50
CA THR A 90 -12.94 16.69 -6.96
C THR A 90 -12.75 15.54 -5.97
N LEU A 91 -13.70 15.29 -5.06
CA LEU A 91 -13.65 14.17 -4.14
C LEU A 91 -13.67 12.82 -4.87
N SER A 92 -14.46 12.71 -5.93
CA SER A 92 -14.53 11.50 -6.76
C SER A 92 -13.20 11.23 -7.46
N VAL A 93 -12.60 12.25 -8.09
CA VAL A 93 -11.31 12.12 -8.80
C VAL A 93 -10.20 11.78 -7.82
N LEU A 94 -10.12 12.46 -6.67
CA LEU A 94 -9.12 12.16 -5.64
C LEU A 94 -9.28 10.74 -5.09
N GLY A 95 -10.52 10.31 -4.81
CA GLY A 95 -10.82 8.95 -4.38
C GLY A 95 -10.35 7.91 -5.40
N VAL A 96 -10.64 8.11 -6.69
CA VAL A 96 -10.22 7.20 -7.76
C VAL A 96 -8.70 7.15 -7.89
N ILE A 97 -8.00 8.29 -7.83
CA ILE A 97 -6.53 8.32 -7.90
C ILE A 97 -5.91 7.54 -6.74
N ILE A 98 -6.43 7.73 -5.52
CA ILE A 98 -5.96 7.01 -4.33
C ILE A 98 -6.20 5.50 -4.48
N ILE A 99 -7.39 5.10 -4.95
CA ILE A 99 -7.74 3.70 -5.17
C ILE A 99 -6.82 3.06 -6.23
N ILE A 100 -6.60 3.74 -7.36
CA ILE A 100 -5.70 3.26 -8.42
C ILE A 100 -4.27 3.14 -7.89
N ALA A 101 -3.77 4.15 -7.17
CA ALA A 101 -2.43 4.11 -6.58
C ALA A 101 -2.29 2.95 -5.59
N PHE A 102 -3.32 2.68 -4.79
CA PHE A 102 -3.36 1.54 -3.88
C PHE A 102 -3.30 0.21 -4.63
N PHE A 103 -4.13 0.02 -5.66
CA PHE A 103 -4.08 -1.20 -6.48
C PHE A 103 -2.72 -1.37 -7.17
N ILE A 104 -2.16 -0.31 -7.75
CA ILE A 104 -0.82 -0.36 -8.34
C ILE A 104 0.20 -0.76 -7.28
N CYS A 105 0.15 -0.17 -6.09
CA CYS A 105 1.04 -0.52 -4.97
C CYS A 105 0.88 -2.00 -4.58
N LEU A 106 -0.34 -2.52 -4.45
CA LEU A 106 -0.57 -3.93 -4.15
C LEU A 106 -0.04 -4.85 -5.27
N PHE A 107 -0.35 -4.56 -6.52
CA PHE A 107 0.08 -5.39 -7.66
C PHE A 107 1.58 -5.29 -7.92
N SER A 108 2.23 -4.17 -7.60
CA SER A 108 3.67 -4.01 -7.77
C SER A 108 4.46 -4.45 -6.53
N CYS A 109 3.97 -4.27 -5.29
CA CYS A 109 4.63 -4.77 -4.09
C CYS A 109 4.46 -6.29 -3.90
N CYS A 110 3.26 -6.85 -4.13
CA CYS A 110 3.03 -8.30 -4.02
C CYS A 110 3.69 -9.09 -5.17
N LYS A 111 3.92 -8.47 -6.33
CA LYS A 111 4.64 -9.12 -7.45
C LYS A 111 6.16 -8.90 -7.38
N CYS A 112 6.63 -7.88 -6.66
CA CYS A 112 8.07 -7.64 -6.43
C CYS A 112 8.70 -8.50 -5.32
N GLU A 113 7.91 -9.09 -4.41
CA GLU A 113 8.45 -10.07 -3.45
C GLU A 113 9.06 -11.28 -4.18
N ASN A 114 8.41 -11.72 -5.27
CA ASN A 114 8.90 -12.83 -6.09
C ASN A 114 9.93 -12.43 -7.16
N CYS A 115 9.96 -11.16 -7.58
CA CYS A 115 10.84 -10.70 -8.67
C CYS A 115 12.26 -10.34 -8.19
N GLY A 116 12.42 -9.89 -6.94
CA GLY A 116 13.72 -9.54 -6.38
C GLY A 116 14.44 -10.70 -5.69
N ASN A 117 13.70 -11.68 -5.17
CA ASN A 117 14.27 -12.81 -4.45
C ASN A 117 15.02 -13.76 -5.41
N SER A 118 14.43 -14.07 -6.57
CA SER A 118 15.04 -14.94 -7.57
C SER A 118 16.44 -14.47 -8.03
N ILE A 119 16.64 -13.17 -8.23
CA ILE A 119 17.95 -12.62 -8.61
C ILE A 119 18.97 -12.70 -7.46
N LYS A 120 18.52 -12.49 -6.21
CA LYS A 120 19.38 -12.58 -5.02
C LYS A 120 19.76 -14.03 -4.69
N GLU A 121 18.82 -14.96 -4.81
CA GLU A 121 19.03 -16.40 -4.62
C GLU A 121 20.01 -16.94 -5.66
N ASN A 122 19.82 -16.64 -6.94
CA ASN A 122 20.76 -17.03 -8.01
C ASN A 122 22.19 -16.52 -7.75
N LYS A 123 22.33 -15.29 -7.22
CA LYS A 123 23.64 -14.74 -6.84
C LYS A 123 24.23 -15.44 -5.61
N MET A 124 23.40 -15.88 -4.67
CA MET A 124 23.84 -16.60 -3.48
C MET A 124 24.29 -18.01 -3.82
N GLN A 125 23.54 -18.72 -4.68
CA GLN A 125 23.84 -20.09 -5.11
C GLN A 125 25.18 -20.15 -5.87
N ARG A 126 25.42 -19.22 -6.81
CA ARG A 126 26.73 -19.10 -7.50
C ARG A 126 27.90 -18.82 -6.55
N LYS A 127 27.68 -18.10 -5.45
CA LYS A 127 28.73 -17.85 -4.43
C LYS A 127 28.95 -19.08 -3.56
N ALA A 128 27.91 -19.83 -3.24
CA ALA A 128 28.00 -21.08 -2.49
C ALA A 128 28.78 -22.13 -3.29
N GLU A 129 28.44 -22.34 -4.57
CA GLU A 129 29.14 -23.27 -5.47
C GLU A 129 30.63 -22.96 -5.58
N LYS A 130 31.00 -21.68 -5.74
CA LYS A 130 32.42 -21.25 -5.76
C LYS A 130 33.15 -21.53 -4.45
N ARG A 131 32.47 -21.44 -3.30
CA ARG A 131 33.08 -21.75 -2.00
C ARG A 131 33.27 -23.25 -1.83
N THR A 132 32.28 -24.05 -2.23
CA THR A 132 32.33 -25.51 -2.18
C THR A 132 33.44 -26.04 -3.07
N SER A 133 33.51 -25.62 -4.33
CA SER A 133 34.57 -26.07 -5.26
C SER A 133 35.97 -25.65 -4.82
N ALA A 134 36.14 -24.42 -4.30
CA ALA A 134 37.41 -23.98 -3.74
C ALA A 134 37.80 -24.78 -2.48
N GLN A 135 36.83 -25.19 -1.67
CA GLN A 135 37.07 -26.01 -0.49
C GLN A 135 37.45 -27.46 -0.88
N GLU A 136 36.79 -28.02 -1.88
CA GLU A 136 37.12 -29.33 -2.45
C GLU A 136 38.51 -29.34 -3.06
N GLN A 137 38.89 -28.30 -3.82
CA GLN A 137 40.24 -28.15 -4.35
C GLN A 137 41.31 -28.11 -3.24
N ARG A 138 41.06 -27.37 -2.15
CA ARG A 138 41.98 -27.33 -0.99
C ARG A 138 42.09 -28.69 -0.31
N ARG A 139 40.98 -29.42 -0.18
CA ARG A 139 40.98 -30.78 0.40
C ARG A 139 41.76 -31.75 -0.48
N ALA A 140 41.57 -31.70 -1.79
CA ALA A 140 42.30 -32.54 -2.75
C ALA A 140 43.81 -32.24 -2.74
N ASP A 141 44.21 -30.96 -2.72
CA ASP A 141 45.64 -30.58 -2.61
C ASP A 141 46.27 -31.09 -1.31
N MET A 142 45.57 -30.94 -0.18
CA MET A 142 46.04 -31.46 1.11
C MET A 142 46.18 -32.98 1.11
N MET A 143 45.23 -33.70 0.51
CA MET A 143 45.28 -35.16 0.39
C MET A 143 46.44 -35.62 -0.51
N ALA A 144 46.62 -34.97 -1.66
CA ALA A 144 47.71 -35.26 -2.59
C ALA A 144 49.09 -35.06 -1.93
N ARG A 145 49.30 -33.91 -1.27
CA ARG A 145 50.53 -33.66 -0.49
C ARG A 145 50.75 -34.70 0.60
N HIS A 146 49.69 -35.10 1.30
CA HIS A 146 49.80 -36.10 2.36
C HIS A 146 50.16 -37.49 1.78
N ASP A 147 49.63 -37.85 0.61
CA ASP A 147 49.93 -39.12 -0.04
C ASP A 147 51.35 -39.16 -0.62
N GLU A 148 51.84 -38.06 -1.19
CA GLU A 148 53.25 -37.90 -1.58
C GLU A 148 54.21 -38.15 -0.41
N ILE A 149 53.90 -37.61 0.78
CA ILE A 149 54.69 -37.86 2.00
C ILE A 149 54.62 -39.33 2.41
N ARG A 150 53.43 -39.97 2.40
CA ARG A 150 53.29 -41.40 2.73
C ARG A 150 54.13 -42.28 1.81
N GLN A 151 54.17 -41.96 0.51
CA GLN A 151 54.98 -42.70 -0.47
C GLN A 151 56.48 -42.52 -0.19
N LYS A 152 56.94 -41.29 0.11
CA LYS A 152 58.35 -41.00 0.40
C LYS A 152 58.91 -41.81 1.57
N TYR A 153 58.09 -42.11 2.57
CA TYR A 153 58.49 -42.86 3.78
C TYR A 153 58.03 -44.33 3.76
N GLY A 154 57.59 -44.87 2.61
CA GLY A 154 57.20 -46.28 2.47
C GLY A 154 55.95 -46.69 3.27
N LEU A 155 55.12 -45.72 3.67
CA LEU A 155 53.89 -45.91 4.44
C LEU A 155 52.66 -46.17 3.55
N SER A 156 52.85 -46.41 2.25
CA SER A 156 51.80 -46.48 1.22
C SER A 156 50.99 -47.78 1.19
N ARG A 157 50.83 -48.47 2.34
CA ARG A 157 49.83 -49.55 2.43
C ARG A 157 48.47 -48.87 2.51
N GLY A 158 47.68 -49.00 1.43
CA GLY A 158 46.52 -48.16 1.10
C GLY A 158 45.63 -47.75 2.28
N SER A 159 45.13 -46.52 2.25
CA SER A 159 44.19 -46.05 3.28
C SER A 159 42.93 -46.92 3.25
N ALA A 160 42.38 -47.26 4.42
CA ALA A 160 41.18 -48.08 4.54
C ALA A 160 39.96 -47.50 3.78
N TYR A 161 40.03 -46.23 3.35
CA TYR A 161 39.00 -45.53 2.59
C TYR A 161 39.07 -45.76 1.07
N ALA A 162 40.22 -46.15 0.51
CA ALA A 162 40.36 -46.36 -0.95
C ALA A 162 39.49 -47.50 -1.50
N LYS A 163 38.96 -48.37 -0.63
CA LYS A 163 38.00 -49.43 -0.98
C LYS A 163 36.64 -48.87 -1.44
N PHE A 164 36.27 -47.66 -1.04
CA PHE A 164 34.93 -47.11 -1.28
C PHE A 164 34.83 -46.22 -2.53
N ASP A 165 35.97 -45.86 -3.15
CA ASP A 165 36.00 -44.97 -4.32
C ASP A 165 35.99 -45.69 -5.69
N ASN A 166 35.96 -47.03 -5.70
CA ASN A 166 35.81 -47.84 -6.92
C ASN A 166 34.42 -48.47 -6.97
N PRO A 167 33.44 -47.89 -7.71
CA PRO A 167 32.28 -48.65 -8.13
C PRO A 167 32.73 -49.62 -9.23
N ALA A 168 32.58 -50.92 -8.96
CA ALA A 168 32.76 -51.98 -9.96
C ALA A 168 31.77 -51.84 -11.12
#